data_AF-A0A9X1VS03-F1
#
_entry.id   AF-A0A9X1VS03-F1
#
_cell.length_a   1.000
_cell.length_b   1.000
_cell.length_c   1.000
_cell.angle_alpha   90.00
_cell.angle_beta   90.00
_cell.angle_gamma   90.00
#
_symmetry.space_group_name_H-M   'P 1'
#
loop_
_entity.id
_entity.type
_entity.pdbx_description
1 polymer ?
#
loop_
_entity_poly.entity_id
_entity_poly.type
_entity_poly.pdbx_seq_one_letter_code
_entity_poly.pdbx_strand_id
1 'polypeptide(L)'
;MQSLLGQFYNRIRGSQEDIASEGLVYILKQSLESRKVINQIVKANTNLTFSDLSFQTQNVGKDLERPDISGKDETGKEVLLIEAKFWASLTHNQPNGYLKRLKDNTVLIFLVPTLRTRTVFEEVKTRILEENQDLEIDSENLKILIKSSNKHIFIKSWNEVLNSIKSKIEQTNNINLISDLNQIIGLCDSIDQNSFQPITDEDLSPKIPKNINSYYEIVDKVVDELKNRNKGISTKGLVKTPQRYGYHRYFATSELGMNFALKLDLWEKCADTPFWLSIGGVTEKGWFLNEKLTQSIESLSVRQNLTLVPYPNNRGIFIGLRPLLFETEDIVIGNLAEQIERIIGEITNANTV
;
A
#
# COMPACT_ATOMS: atom_id res chain seq x y z
N MET A 1 8.10 19.24 -16.08
CA MET A 1 8.76 19.34 -17.41
C MET A 1 8.06 18.32 -18.30
N GLN A 2 7.49 18.72 -19.44
CA GLN A 2 6.79 17.76 -20.30
C GLN A 2 7.80 17.04 -21.19
N SER A 3 8.08 15.76 -20.92
CA SER A 3 8.93 14.94 -21.78
C SER A 3 8.12 14.37 -22.96
N LEU A 4 8.79 13.87 -23.99
CA LEU A 4 8.12 13.25 -25.14
C LEU A 4 7.36 11.99 -24.70
N LEU A 5 7.98 11.11 -23.91
CA LEU A 5 7.30 9.95 -23.34
C LEU A 5 6.15 10.37 -22.42
N GLY A 6 6.35 11.40 -21.59
CA GLY A 6 5.30 11.97 -20.75
C GLY A 6 4.11 12.49 -21.55
N GLN A 7 4.32 13.13 -22.71
CA GLN A 7 3.24 13.58 -23.58
C GLN A 7 2.39 12.41 -24.12
N PHE A 8 2.99 11.24 -24.31
CA PHE A 8 2.33 10.07 -24.88
C PHE A 8 1.82 9.06 -23.85
N TYR A 9 1.93 9.31 -22.54
CA TYR A 9 1.59 8.32 -21.51
C TYR A 9 0.18 7.72 -21.65
N ASN A 10 -0.83 8.53 -22.02
CA ASN A 10 -2.22 8.10 -22.25
C ASN A 10 -2.44 7.28 -23.54
N ARG A 11 -1.49 7.37 -24.49
CA ARG A 11 -1.53 6.63 -25.75
C ARG A 11 -0.78 5.30 -25.64
N ILE A 12 0.12 5.17 -24.67
CA ILE A 12 0.88 3.96 -24.42
C ILE A 12 0.16 3.11 -23.37
N ARG A 13 -1.01 2.58 -23.74
CA ARG A 13 -1.88 1.84 -22.82
C ARG A 13 -1.31 0.45 -22.51
N GLY A 14 -1.38 0.03 -21.25
CA GLY A 14 -1.05 -1.33 -20.81
C GLY A 14 0.43 -1.71 -20.78
N SER A 15 1.34 -0.83 -21.22
CA SER A 15 2.80 -1.09 -21.27
C SER A 15 3.62 -0.03 -20.52
N GLN A 16 2.97 0.79 -19.70
CA GLN A 16 3.63 1.86 -18.96
C GLN A 16 4.70 1.30 -18.02
N GLU A 17 4.36 0.27 -17.24
CA GLU A 17 5.28 -0.41 -16.30
C GLU A 17 6.47 -1.04 -17.03
N ASP A 18 6.21 -1.71 -18.17
CA ASP A 18 7.25 -2.29 -19.02
C ASP A 18 8.21 -1.22 -19.54
N ILE A 19 7.69 -0.11 -20.09
CA ILE A 19 8.52 0.97 -20.64
C ILE A 19 9.34 1.66 -19.57
N ALA A 20 8.77 1.91 -18.39
CA ALA A 20 9.51 2.50 -17.28
C ALA A 20 10.63 1.56 -16.80
N SER A 21 10.35 0.26 -16.71
CA SER A 21 11.31 -0.76 -16.25
C SER A 21 12.42 -1.01 -17.27
N GLU A 22 12.08 -1.17 -18.55
CA GLU A 22 13.03 -1.29 -19.64
C GLU A 22 13.88 -0.03 -19.79
N GLY A 23 13.26 1.15 -19.67
CA GLY A 23 13.95 2.43 -19.66
C GLY A 23 14.97 2.51 -18.53
N LEU A 24 14.59 2.15 -17.30
CA LEU A 24 15.52 2.14 -16.16
C LEU A 24 16.68 1.16 -16.40
N VAL A 25 16.41 -0.06 -16.86
CA VAL A 25 17.46 -1.03 -17.18
C VAL A 25 18.38 -0.53 -18.28
N TYR A 26 17.85 0.14 -19.31
CA TYR A 26 18.65 0.78 -20.34
C TYR A 26 19.63 1.81 -19.73
N ILE A 27 19.15 2.72 -18.86
CA ILE A 27 20.02 3.69 -18.17
C ILE A 27 21.09 3.00 -17.34
N LEU A 28 20.74 1.94 -16.61
CA LEU A 28 21.66 1.19 -15.75
C LEU A 28 22.73 0.44 -16.55
N LYS A 29 22.41 -0.05 -17.75
CA LYS A 29 23.39 -0.71 -18.63
C LYS A 29 24.44 0.28 -19.17
N GLN A 30 24.03 1.52 -19.42
CA GLN A 30 24.91 2.53 -20.03
C GLN A 30 25.86 3.24 -19.05
N SER A 31 25.62 3.15 -17.74
CA SER A 31 26.38 3.94 -16.76
C SER A 31 26.65 3.19 -15.46
N LEU A 32 27.94 2.97 -15.17
CA LEU A 32 28.41 2.46 -13.88
C LEU A 32 27.97 3.37 -12.72
N GLU A 33 27.98 4.69 -12.93
CA GLU A 33 27.57 5.65 -11.90
C GLU A 33 26.09 5.50 -11.55
N SER A 34 25.23 5.19 -12.53
CA SER A 34 23.80 4.89 -12.27
C SER A 34 23.63 3.62 -11.44
N ARG A 35 24.43 2.57 -11.73
CA ARG A 35 24.41 1.32 -10.96
C ARG A 35 24.92 1.50 -9.54
N LYS A 36 25.96 2.32 -9.35
CA LYS A 36 26.44 2.71 -8.01
C LYS A 36 25.36 3.39 -7.18
N VAL A 37 24.50 4.21 -7.78
CA VAL A 37 23.36 4.82 -7.07
C VAL A 37 22.39 3.76 -6.56
N ILE A 38 22.05 2.74 -7.35
CA ILE A 38 21.21 1.63 -6.88
C ILE A 38 21.86 0.90 -5.69
N ASN A 39 23.16 0.62 -5.76
CA ASN A 39 23.89 0.01 -4.64
C ASN A 39 23.92 0.92 -3.39
N GLN A 40 24.01 2.24 -3.56
CA GLN A 40 23.93 3.20 -2.45
C GLN A 40 22.54 3.22 -1.82
N ILE A 41 21.48 3.18 -2.63
CA ILE A 41 20.09 3.06 -2.15
C ILE A 41 19.94 1.77 -1.35
N VAL A 42 20.40 0.63 -1.88
CA VAL A 42 20.39 -0.64 -1.15
C VAL A 42 21.13 -0.54 0.18
N LYS A 43 22.37 -0.03 0.17
CA LYS A 43 23.19 0.09 1.37
C LYS A 43 22.55 0.98 2.43
N ALA A 44 22.00 2.12 2.04
CA ALA A 44 21.32 3.05 2.95
C ALA A 44 20.05 2.47 3.58
N ASN A 45 19.42 1.48 2.93
CA ASN A 45 18.18 0.87 3.42
C ASN A 45 18.41 -0.45 4.17
N THR A 46 19.53 -1.15 3.96
CA THR A 46 19.70 -2.55 4.40
C THR A 46 21.05 -2.86 5.05
N ASN A 47 22.02 -1.95 4.97
CA ASN A 47 23.45 -2.19 5.27
C ASN A 47 24.15 -3.24 4.39
N LEU A 48 23.43 -3.92 3.46
CA LEU A 48 24.04 -4.82 2.49
C LEU A 48 24.87 -4.00 1.49
N THR A 49 26.03 -4.54 1.11
CA THR A 49 26.87 -3.97 0.06
C THR A 49 27.01 -5.01 -1.03
N PHE A 50 26.52 -4.69 -2.22
CA PHE A 50 26.72 -5.49 -3.41
C PHE A 50 27.88 -4.92 -4.23
N SER A 51 28.55 -5.80 -4.97
CA SER A 51 29.45 -5.44 -6.05
C SER A 51 28.68 -4.82 -7.23
N ASP A 52 29.35 -4.49 -8.33
CA ASP A 52 28.66 -3.96 -9.52
C ASP A 52 27.65 -4.98 -10.04
N LEU A 53 26.37 -4.61 -10.05
CA LEU A 53 25.28 -5.49 -10.43
C LEU A 53 25.01 -5.40 -11.92
N SER A 54 24.75 -6.53 -12.57
CA SER A 54 24.18 -6.57 -13.92
C SER A 54 22.65 -6.58 -13.86
N PHE A 55 22.01 -5.74 -14.67
CA PHE A 55 20.56 -5.55 -14.67
C PHE A 55 19.92 -6.08 -15.95
N GLN A 56 18.78 -6.75 -15.80
CA GLN A 56 17.96 -7.26 -16.89
C GLN A 56 16.47 -7.19 -16.51
N THR A 57 15.62 -6.97 -17.50
CA THR A 57 14.17 -7.04 -17.32
C THR A 57 13.65 -8.47 -17.45
N GLN A 58 12.43 -8.71 -16.96
CA GLN A 58 11.57 -9.81 -17.42
C GLN A 58 12.15 -11.24 -17.23
N ASN A 59 12.91 -11.47 -16.16
CA ASN A 59 13.53 -12.77 -15.86
C ASN A 59 12.52 -13.78 -15.27
N VAL A 60 12.03 -14.71 -16.08
CA VAL A 60 11.02 -15.71 -15.68
C VAL A 60 11.64 -16.74 -14.71
N GLY A 61 11.06 -16.84 -13.51
CA GLY A 61 11.40 -17.83 -12.49
C GLY A 61 10.82 -19.21 -12.79
N LYS A 62 11.16 -20.21 -11.95
CA LYS A 62 10.68 -21.59 -12.11
C LYS A 62 9.15 -21.71 -11.97
N ASP A 63 8.55 -20.84 -11.18
CA ASP A 63 7.10 -20.81 -10.91
C ASP A 63 6.37 -19.71 -11.71
N LEU A 64 6.88 -19.36 -12.90
CA LEU A 64 6.36 -18.31 -13.80
C LEU A 64 6.32 -16.89 -13.20
N GLU A 65 6.88 -16.72 -12.01
CA GLU A 65 7.06 -15.44 -11.35
C GLU A 65 8.12 -14.59 -12.07
N ARG A 66 7.72 -13.38 -12.46
CA ARG A 66 8.47 -12.51 -13.36
C ARG A 66 8.59 -11.12 -12.74
N PRO A 67 9.62 -10.87 -11.89
CA PRO A 67 9.91 -9.52 -11.45
C PRO A 67 10.27 -8.65 -12.65
N ASP A 68 9.89 -7.38 -12.59
CA ASP A 68 10.12 -6.45 -13.70
C ASP A 68 11.61 -6.26 -13.98
N ILE A 69 12.43 -6.19 -12.93
CA ILE A 69 13.89 -6.06 -13.04
C ILE A 69 14.59 -6.99 -12.05
N SER A 70 15.66 -7.64 -12.51
CA SER A 70 16.59 -8.41 -11.67
C SER A 70 18.01 -7.85 -11.74
N GLY A 71 18.67 -7.74 -10.59
CA GLY A 71 20.08 -7.40 -10.41
C GLY A 71 20.88 -8.62 -9.97
N LYS A 72 21.93 -8.95 -10.74
CA LYS A 72 22.82 -10.10 -10.48
C LYS A 72 24.25 -9.65 -10.19
N ASP A 73 24.89 -10.29 -9.22
CA ASP A 73 26.31 -10.07 -8.90
C ASP A 73 27.26 -10.67 -9.95
N GLU A 74 28.58 -10.55 -9.76
CA GLU A 74 29.58 -11.11 -10.70
C GLU A 74 29.50 -12.63 -10.87
N THR A 75 28.87 -13.35 -9.93
CA THR A 75 28.68 -14.80 -10.00
C THR A 75 27.42 -15.19 -10.78
N GLY A 76 26.64 -14.19 -11.22
CA GLY A 76 25.34 -14.38 -11.85
C GLY A 76 24.22 -14.71 -10.85
N LYS A 77 24.49 -14.63 -9.54
CA LYS A 77 23.47 -14.84 -8.50
C LYS A 77 22.57 -13.61 -8.45
N GLU A 78 21.27 -13.86 -8.48
CA GLU A 78 20.25 -12.83 -8.31
C GLU A 78 20.19 -12.41 -6.84
N VAL A 79 20.61 -11.16 -6.57
CA VAL A 79 20.71 -10.61 -5.21
C VAL A 79 19.77 -9.43 -4.98
N LEU A 80 19.22 -8.87 -6.06
CA LEU A 80 18.29 -7.76 -6.04
C LEU A 80 17.15 -8.03 -7.02
N LEU A 81 15.90 -7.89 -6.57
CA LEU A 81 14.72 -7.79 -7.42
C LEU A 81 14.09 -6.40 -7.27
N ILE A 82 13.59 -5.85 -8.36
CA ILE A 82 12.79 -4.63 -8.36
C ILE A 82 11.48 -4.94 -9.08
N GLU A 83 10.38 -4.78 -8.36
CA GLU A 83 9.01 -4.88 -8.88
C GLU A 83 8.45 -3.47 -9.07
N ALA A 84 8.12 -3.12 -10.31
CA ALA A 84 7.49 -1.87 -10.67
C ALA A 84 5.96 -2.00 -10.61
N LYS A 85 5.30 -1.02 -9.98
CA LYS A 85 3.84 -0.92 -10.00
C LYS A 85 3.41 0.54 -10.14
N PHE A 86 2.59 0.85 -11.13
CA PHE A 86 1.94 2.16 -11.25
C PHE A 86 0.63 2.17 -10.47
N TRP A 87 -0.48 1.69 -11.01
CA TRP A 87 -1.79 1.72 -10.33
C TRP A 87 -2.41 0.33 -10.13
N ALA A 88 -1.78 -0.72 -10.63
CA ALA A 88 -2.22 -2.10 -10.40
C ALA A 88 -1.96 -2.57 -8.96
N SER A 89 -2.86 -3.42 -8.44
CA SER A 89 -2.66 -4.15 -7.18
C SER A 89 -1.58 -5.23 -7.31
N LEU A 90 -1.06 -5.72 -6.19
CA LEU A 90 -0.12 -6.84 -6.20
C LEU A 90 -0.83 -8.14 -6.61
N THR A 91 -0.20 -8.93 -7.48
CA THR A 91 -0.70 -10.26 -7.86
C THR A 91 -0.62 -11.22 -6.68
N HIS A 92 -1.41 -12.30 -6.66
CA HIS A 92 -1.45 -13.22 -5.50
C HIS A 92 -0.07 -13.79 -5.09
N ASN A 93 0.83 -13.98 -6.05
CA ASN A 93 2.18 -14.50 -5.79
C ASN A 93 3.14 -13.45 -5.22
N GLN A 94 2.76 -12.17 -5.16
CA GLN A 94 3.59 -11.09 -4.65
C GLN A 94 3.23 -10.76 -3.20
N PRO A 95 4.20 -10.45 -2.34
CA PRO A 95 5.65 -10.53 -2.54
C PRO A 95 6.24 -11.94 -2.32
N ASN A 96 5.47 -12.86 -1.72
CA ASN A 96 6.01 -14.08 -1.12
C ASN A 96 6.65 -15.06 -2.12
N GLY A 97 6.17 -15.13 -3.36
CA GLY A 97 6.82 -15.90 -4.43
C GLY A 97 8.24 -15.41 -4.69
N TYR A 98 8.42 -14.10 -4.87
CA TYR A 98 9.74 -13.50 -5.05
C TYR A 98 10.68 -13.76 -3.87
N LEU A 99 10.14 -13.71 -2.65
CA LEU A 99 10.90 -14.02 -1.45
C LEU A 99 11.32 -15.49 -1.37
N LYS A 100 10.51 -16.43 -1.87
CA LYS A 100 10.88 -17.86 -1.99
C LYS A 100 11.97 -18.09 -3.03
N ARG A 101 11.92 -17.35 -4.15
CA ARG A 101 12.94 -17.38 -5.21
C ARG A 101 14.29 -16.84 -4.74
N LEU A 102 14.30 -15.76 -3.96
CA LEU A 102 15.52 -15.14 -3.47
C LEU A 102 16.20 -15.99 -2.38
N LYS A 103 17.54 -16.03 -2.41
CA LYS A 103 18.37 -16.66 -1.38
C LYS A 103 18.59 -15.72 -0.19
N ASP A 104 19.44 -16.11 0.75
CA ASP A 104 19.79 -15.24 1.88
C ASP A 104 20.64 -14.04 1.43
N ASN A 105 20.57 -12.96 2.22
CA ASN A 105 21.26 -11.69 2.01
C ASN A 105 20.88 -11.02 0.68
N THR A 106 19.59 -10.89 0.43
CA THR A 106 19.03 -10.32 -0.80
C THR A 106 18.04 -9.20 -0.54
N VAL A 107 17.72 -8.44 -1.58
CA VAL A 107 16.82 -7.30 -1.51
C VAL A 107 15.68 -7.42 -2.51
N LEU A 108 14.46 -7.09 -2.09
CA LEU A 108 13.30 -6.85 -2.94
C LEU A 108 12.88 -5.38 -2.80
N ILE A 109 12.87 -4.64 -3.91
CA ILE A 109 12.41 -3.25 -3.96
C ILE A 109 11.09 -3.20 -4.68
N PHE A 110 10.09 -2.54 -4.10
CA PHE A 110 8.92 -2.10 -4.86
C PHE A 110 9.12 -0.66 -5.31
N LEU A 111 9.00 -0.42 -6.61
CA LEU A 111 9.18 0.88 -7.24
C LEU A 111 7.84 1.40 -7.76
N VAL A 112 7.31 2.43 -7.10
CA VAL A 112 5.91 2.84 -7.26
C VAL A 112 5.74 4.36 -7.38
N PRO A 113 4.57 4.88 -7.79
CA PRO A 113 4.23 6.28 -7.62
C PRO A 113 4.42 6.76 -6.20
N THR A 114 4.81 8.03 -6.04
CA THR A 114 5.06 8.62 -4.72
C THR A 114 3.86 8.45 -3.78
N LEU A 115 2.65 8.65 -4.32
CA LEU A 115 1.39 8.54 -3.58
C LEU A 115 1.01 7.11 -3.16
N ARG A 116 1.63 6.08 -3.74
CA ARG A 116 1.34 4.66 -3.45
C ARG A 116 2.33 4.00 -2.51
N THR A 117 3.42 4.67 -2.18
CA THR A 117 4.48 4.11 -1.32
C THR A 117 3.93 3.53 -0.03
N ARG A 118 3.03 4.25 0.66
CA ARG A 118 2.40 3.78 1.90
C ARG A 118 1.42 2.63 1.67
N THR A 119 0.50 2.77 0.71
CA THR A 119 -0.50 1.73 0.43
C THR A 119 0.17 0.40 0.07
N VAL A 120 1.16 0.42 -0.82
CA VAL A 120 1.91 -0.78 -1.22
C VAL A 120 2.72 -1.35 -0.06
N PHE A 121 3.31 -0.50 0.80
CA PHE A 121 3.98 -0.97 2.01
C PHE A 121 3.04 -1.75 2.93
N GLU A 122 1.84 -1.23 3.22
CA GLU A 122 0.86 -1.92 4.08
C GLU A 122 0.35 -3.22 3.44
N GLU A 123 0.21 -3.26 2.10
CA GLU A 123 -0.10 -4.48 1.36
C GLU A 123 0.97 -5.56 1.55
N VAL A 124 2.22 -5.21 1.22
CA VAL A 124 3.40 -6.07 1.33
C VAL A 124 3.56 -6.57 2.75
N LYS A 125 3.46 -5.67 3.74
CA LYS A 125 3.54 -5.99 5.16
C LYS A 125 2.53 -7.04 5.57
N THR A 126 1.26 -6.87 5.18
CA THR A 126 0.20 -7.81 5.54
C THR A 126 0.46 -9.19 4.95
N ARG A 127 0.82 -9.26 3.66
CA ARG A 127 1.06 -10.54 2.98
C ARG A 127 2.30 -11.27 3.51
N ILE A 128 3.36 -10.54 3.89
CA ILE A 128 4.57 -11.17 4.46
C ILE A 128 4.28 -11.71 5.87
N LEU A 129 3.48 -11.00 6.67
CA LEU A 129 3.09 -11.45 8.03
C LEU A 129 2.28 -12.75 8.03
N GLU A 130 1.58 -13.06 6.93
CA GLU A 130 0.84 -14.33 6.80
C GLU A 130 1.77 -15.55 6.71
N GLU A 131 2.99 -15.37 6.18
CA GLU A 131 3.95 -16.47 5.93
C GLU A 131 5.21 -16.42 6.82
N ASN A 132 5.47 -15.31 7.53
CA ASN A 132 6.72 -15.09 8.26
C ASN A 132 6.45 -14.51 9.65
N GLN A 133 7.10 -15.07 10.67
CA GLN A 133 6.92 -14.67 12.08
C GLN A 133 8.10 -13.88 12.65
N ASP A 134 9.25 -13.87 11.96
CA ASP A 134 10.53 -13.29 12.41
C ASP A 134 10.85 -11.97 11.71
N LEU A 135 9.88 -11.07 11.65
CA LEU A 135 9.99 -9.80 10.96
C LEU A 135 10.48 -8.65 11.86
N GLU A 136 11.28 -7.77 11.30
CA GLU A 136 11.53 -6.42 11.81
C GLU A 136 10.93 -5.42 10.83
N ILE A 137 10.03 -4.56 11.32
CA ILE A 137 9.25 -3.66 10.48
C ILE A 137 9.53 -2.23 10.89
N ASP A 138 10.07 -1.45 9.96
CA ASP A 138 10.25 -0.01 10.08
C ASP A 138 9.20 0.67 9.20
N SER A 139 8.08 1.04 9.83
CA SER A 139 6.94 1.66 9.15
C SER A 139 7.19 3.13 8.80
N GLU A 140 8.21 3.78 9.38
CA GLU A 140 8.55 5.17 9.06
C GLU A 140 9.36 5.23 7.77
N ASN A 141 10.34 4.33 7.63
CA ASN A 141 11.18 4.27 6.44
C ASN A 141 10.68 3.28 5.38
N LEU A 142 9.52 2.65 5.60
CA LEU A 142 8.87 1.69 4.70
C LEU A 142 9.75 0.47 4.38
N LYS A 143 10.34 -0.13 5.42
CA LYS A 143 11.26 -1.28 5.33
C LYS A 143 10.77 -2.47 6.14
N ILE A 144 11.09 -3.67 5.67
CA ILE A 144 10.83 -4.94 6.34
C ILE A 144 12.09 -5.80 6.21
N LEU A 145 12.54 -6.39 7.30
CA LEU A 145 13.63 -7.37 7.35
C LEU A 145 13.08 -8.72 7.84
N ILE A 146 13.34 -9.78 7.07
CA ILE A 146 13.16 -11.17 7.50
C ILE A 146 14.47 -11.64 8.15
N LYS A 147 14.50 -11.78 9.48
CA LYS A 147 15.74 -11.95 10.24
C LYS A 147 16.49 -13.25 9.92
N SER A 148 15.77 -14.36 9.77
CA SER A 148 16.34 -15.69 9.54
C SER A 148 17.19 -15.80 8.27
N SER A 149 16.78 -15.10 7.21
CA SER A 149 17.42 -15.14 5.88
C SER A 149 18.14 -13.85 5.51
N ASN A 150 18.09 -12.83 6.39
CA ASN A 150 18.59 -11.49 6.12
C ASN A 150 18.07 -10.94 4.77
N LYS A 151 16.78 -11.16 4.48
CA LYS A 151 16.10 -10.64 3.29
C LYS A 151 15.46 -9.31 3.63
N HIS A 152 15.74 -8.31 2.81
CA HIS A 152 15.23 -6.95 3.00
C HIS A 152 14.20 -6.61 1.94
N ILE A 153 13.10 -6.02 2.36
CA ILE A 153 12.05 -5.51 1.49
C ILE A 153 11.88 -4.03 1.81
N PHE A 154 11.87 -3.17 0.79
CA PHE A 154 11.55 -1.76 1.01
C PHE A 154 10.89 -1.14 -0.21
N ILE A 155 10.13 -0.07 0.04
CA ILE A 155 9.36 0.63 -0.99
C ILE A 155 10.05 1.94 -1.33
N LYS A 156 10.18 2.22 -2.62
CA LYS A 156 10.71 3.48 -3.12
C LYS A 156 9.83 4.07 -4.21
N SER A 157 9.85 5.39 -4.32
CA SER A 157 9.16 6.06 -5.41
C SER A 157 10.02 6.11 -6.68
N TRP A 158 9.38 6.08 -7.84
CA TRP A 158 10.04 6.35 -9.12
C TRP A 158 10.80 7.67 -9.09
N ASN A 159 10.17 8.70 -8.51
CA ASN A 159 10.75 10.03 -8.38
C ASN A 159 12.06 10.02 -7.55
N GLU A 160 12.08 9.37 -6.38
CA GLU A 160 13.27 9.26 -5.53
C GLU A 160 14.44 8.57 -6.27
N VAL A 161 14.18 7.43 -6.89
CA VAL A 161 15.23 6.62 -7.54
C VAL A 161 15.78 7.32 -8.78
N LEU A 162 14.90 7.77 -9.69
CA LEU A 162 15.31 8.38 -10.95
C LEU A 162 16.02 9.72 -10.74
N ASN A 163 15.57 10.55 -9.79
CA ASN A 163 16.24 11.81 -9.48
C ASN A 163 17.60 11.58 -8.80
N SER A 164 17.73 10.56 -7.94
CA SER A 164 19.03 10.19 -7.36
C SER A 164 20.03 9.77 -8.44
N ILE A 165 19.58 8.98 -9.43
CA ILE A 165 20.39 8.60 -10.59
C ILE A 165 20.75 9.85 -11.39
N LYS A 166 19.77 10.73 -11.67
CA LYS A 166 19.97 11.95 -12.45
C LYS A 166 21.03 12.86 -11.85
N SER A 167 20.93 13.17 -10.56
CA SER A 167 21.91 14.01 -9.86
C SER A 167 23.32 13.44 -9.93
N LYS A 168 23.47 12.12 -10.02
CA LYS A 168 24.77 11.48 -10.20
C LYS A 168 25.26 11.57 -11.64
N ILE A 169 24.40 11.31 -12.63
CA ILE A 169 24.78 11.39 -14.05
C ILE A 169 25.10 12.84 -14.46
N GLU A 170 24.42 13.84 -13.90
CA GLU A 170 24.71 15.27 -14.17
C GLU A 170 26.18 15.62 -13.87
N GLN A 171 26.82 14.95 -12.92
CA GLN A 171 28.25 15.12 -12.60
C GLN A 171 29.18 14.55 -13.69
N THR A 172 28.68 13.70 -14.58
CA THR A 172 29.44 13.03 -15.64
C THR A 172 29.37 13.74 -16.99
N ASN A 173 28.54 14.79 -17.11
CA ASN A 173 28.29 15.54 -18.35
C ASN A 173 27.81 14.68 -19.55
N ASN A 174 27.24 13.49 -19.32
CA ASN A 174 26.66 12.68 -20.39
C ASN A 174 25.26 13.19 -20.79
N ILE A 175 25.23 14.20 -21.66
CA ILE A 175 24.01 14.91 -22.07
C ILE A 175 22.95 13.96 -22.67
N ASN A 176 23.37 12.98 -23.48
CA ASN A 176 22.44 12.03 -24.10
C ASN A 176 21.74 11.17 -23.04
N LEU A 177 22.52 10.62 -22.10
CA LEU A 177 21.96 9.79 -21.04
C LEU A 177 21.07 10.60 -20.08
N ILE A 178 21.40 11.87 -19.82
CA ILE A 178 20.55 12.80 -19.07
C ILE A 178 19.23 13.05 -19.81
N SER A 179 19.27 13.21 -21.14
CA SER A 179 18.07 13.35 -21.97
C SER A 179 17.19 12.11 -21.90
N ASP A 180 17.77 10.91 -22.05
CA ASP A 180 17.05 9.63 -21.94
C ASP A 180 16.41 9.47 -20.54
N LEU A 181 17.15 9.81 -19.48
CA LEU A 181 16.63 9.77 -18.11
C LEU A 181 15.48 10.77 -17.90
N ASN A 182 15.58 11.98 -18.46
CA ASN A 182 14.51 12.97 -18.43
C ASN A 182 13.24 12.46 -19.15
N GLN A 183 13.37 11.60 -20.17
CA GLN A 183 12.19 10.98 -20.81
C GLN A 183 11.44 10.08 -19.82
N ILE A 184 12.15 9.20 -19.12
CA ILE A 184 11.57 8.28 -18.13
C ILE A 184 11.00 9.05 -16.94
N ILE A 185 11.72 10.06 -16.43
CA ILE A 185 11.22 10.94 -15.35
C ILE A 185 9.91 11.60 -15.78
N GLY A 186 9.87 12.21 -16.97
CA GLY A 186 8.65 12.88 -17.44
C GLY A 186 7.49 11.90 -17.70
N LEU A 187 7.77 10.64 -18.05
CA LEU A 187 6.75 9.58 -18.12
C LEU A 187 6.17 9.29 -16.73
N CYS A 188 7.04 9.01 -15.75
CA CYS A 188 6.63 8.70 -14.38
C CYS A 188 5.91 9.89 -13.73
N ASP A 189 6.42 11.11 -13.89
CA ASP A 189 5.78 12.33 -13.38
C ASP A 189 4.38 12.53 -14.00
N SER A 190 4.22 12.21 -15.30
CA SER A 190 2.91 12.31 -15.95
C SER A 190 1.92 11.27 -15.38
N ILE A 191 2.40 10.07 -15.02
CA ILE A 191 1.57 9.04 -14.40
C ILE A 191 1.23 9.42 -12.94
N ASP A 192 2.20 9.94 -12.18
CA ASP A 192 2.02 10.37 -10.78
C ASP A 192 1.08 11.57 -10.64
N GLN A 193 1.14 12.54 -11.57
CA GLN A 193 0.36 13.78 -11.51
C GLN A 193 -1.06 13.63 -12.07
N ASN A 194 -1.28 12.69 -12.99
CA ASN A 194 -2.59 12.48 -13.58
C ASN A 194 -3.37 11.41 -12.81
N SER A 195 -4.27 11.88 -11.94
CA SER A 195 -5.24 11.03 -11.26
C SER A 195 -6.27 10.42 -12.21
N PHE A 196 -6.45 11.01 -13.40
CA PHE A 196 -7.31 10.45 -14.44
C PHE A 196 -6.59 9.31 -15.17
N GLN A 197 -6.96 8.09 -14.83
CA GLN A 197 -6.68 6.93 -15.66
C GLN A 197 -7.66 6.91 -16.84
N PRO A 198 -7.19 6.80 -18.10
CA PRO A 198 -8.08 6.68 -19.25
C PRO A 198 -9.06 5.53 -19.07
N ILE A 199 -10.35 5.81 -19.20
CA ILE A 199 -11.42 4.81 -19.15
C ILE A 199 -11.17 3.75 -20.22
N THR A 200 -11.13 2.49 -19.80
CA THR A 200 -11.03 1.29 -20.64
C THR A 200 -12.40 0.61 -20.79
N ASP A 201 -12.53 -0.34 -21.72
CA ASP A 201 -13.75 -1.11 -21.87
C ASP A 201 -14.02 -1.97 -20.61
N GLU A 202 -12.97 -2.45 -19.96
CA GLU A 202 -13.07 -3.16 -18.68
C GLU A 202 -13.68 -2.28 -17.56
N ASP A 203 -13.36 -0.99 -17.55
CA ASP A 203 -13.88 -0.03 -16.56
C ASP A 203 -15.39 0.23 -16.73
N LEU A 204 -15.90 0.08 -17.95
CA LEU A 204 -17.32 0.20 -18.25
C LEU A 204 -18.12 -1.07 -17.95
N SER A 205 -17.45 -2.13 -17.50
CA SER A 205 -18.12 -3.38 -17.15
C SER A 205 -19.08 -3.19 -15.96
N PRO A 206 -20.21 -3.93 -15.90
CA PRO A 206 -21.11 -3.87 -14.75
C PRO A 206 -20.47 -4.31 -13.42
N LYS A 207 -19.27 -4.90 -13.46
CA LYS A 207 -18.54 -5.36 -12.27
C LYS A 207 -18.21 -4.20 -11.33
N ILE A 208 -17.71 -3.08 -11.86
CA ILE A 208 -17.32 -1.93 -11.04
C ILE A 208 -18.51 -1.34 -10.26
N PRO A 209 -19.63 -0.93 -10.88
CA PRO A 209 -20.76 -0.39 -10.13
C PRO A 209 -21.42 -1.43 -9.21
N LYS A 210 -21.45 -2.72 -9.59
CA LYS A 210 -21.92 -3.78 -8.69
C LYS A 210 -21.05 -3.89 -7.42
N ASN A 211 -19.73 -3.88 -7.57
CA ASN A 211 -18.81 -3.91 -6.44
C ASN A 211 -18.98 -2.68 -5.56
N ILE A 212 -19.02 -1.48 -6.14
CA ILE A 212 -19.22 -0.23 -5.40
C ILE A 212 -20.52 -0.29 -4.59
N ASN A 213 -21.65 -0.60 -5.24
CA ASN A 213 -22.94 -0.71 -4.55
C ASN A 213 -22.91 -1.77 -3.44
N SER A 214 -22.27 -2.91 -3.67
CA SER A 214 -22.11 -3.96 -2.66
C SER A 214 -21.32 -3.44 -1.44
N TYR A 215 -20.32 -2.58 -1.63
CA TYR A 215 -19.59 -1.98 -0.50
C TYR A 215 -20.48 -1.04 0.35
N TYR A 216 -21.38 -0.27 -0.28
CA TYR A 216 -22.39 0.51 0.47
C TYR A 216 -23.29 -0.42 1.29
N GLU A 217 -23.74 -1.53 0.70
CA GLU A 217 -24.58 -2.51 1.38
C GLU A 217 -23.86 -3.22 2.52
N ILE A 218 -22.57 -3.60 2.36
CA ILE A 218 -21.78 -4.25 3.41
C ILE A 218 -21.67 -3.34 4.63
N VAL A 219 -21.42 -2.03 4.45
CA VAL A 219 -21.42 -1.08 5.56
C VAL A 219 -22.74 -1.12 6.33
N ASP A 220 -23.85 -1.20 5.61
CA ASP A 220 -25.16 -1.31 6.21
C ASP A 220 -25.36 -2.63 6.95
N LYS A 221 -25.12 -3.75 6.28
CA LYS A 221 -25.36 -5.10 6.80
C LYS A 221 -24.47 -5.43 8.01
N VAL A 222 -23.22 -4.97 8.03
CA VAL A 222 -22.31 -5.14 9.19
C VAL A 222 -22.86 -4.45 10.44
N VAL A 223 -23.37 -3.22 10.33
CA VAL A 223 -23.93 -2.52 11.50
C VAL A 223 -25.26 -3.13 11.94
N ASP A 224 -26.07 -3.64 11.01
CA ASP A 224 -27.27 -4.40 11.38
C ASP A 224 -26.93 -5.72 12.08
N GLU A 225 -25.89 -6.42 11.61
CA GLU A 225 -25.40 -7.64 12.22
C GLU A 225 -24.88 -7.40 13.65
N LEU A 226 -24.09 -6.34 13.86
CA LEU A 226 -23.64 -5.91 15.19
C LEU A 226 -24.81 -5.67 16.16
N LYS A 227 -25.88 -5.01 15.69
CA LYS A 227 -27.09 -4.76 16.48
C LYS A 227 -27.84 -6.06 16.82
N ASN A 228 -27.84 -7.02 15.91
CA ASN A 228 -28.47 -8.32 16.13
C ASN A 228 -27.70 -9.16 17.16
N ARG A 229 -26.36 -9.09 17.13
CA ARG A 229 -25.47 -9.79 18.08
C ARG A 229 -25.47 -9.17 19.47
N ASN A 230 -25.51 -7.84 19.56
CA ASN A 230 -25.36 -7.12 20.82
C ASN A 230 -26.46 -6.06 21.03
N LYS A 231 -27.37 -6.32 21.97
CA LYS A 231 -28.46 -5.40 22.34
C LYS A 231 -27.99 -4.07 22.94
N GLY A 232 -26.73 -3.97 23.37
CA GLY A 232 -26.11 -2.73 23.83
C GLY A 232 -25.73 -1.77 22.71
N ILE A 233 -25.75 -2.23 21.45
CA ILE A 233 -25.47 -1.39 20.28
C ILE A 233 -26.78 -0.76 19.78
N SER A 234 -26.76 0.56 19.61
CA SER A 234 -27.91 1.36 19.16
C SER A 234 -27.57 2.22 17.95
N THR A 235 -28.53 2.33 17.03
CA THR A 235 -28.53 3.29 15.91
C THR A 235 -29.61 4.36 16.08
N LYS A 236 -30.27 4.43 17.25
CA LYS A 236 -31.40 5.32 17.48
C LYS A 236 -30.94 6.79 17.45
N GLY A 237 -31.61 7.61 16.65
CA GLY A 237 -31.28 9.03 16.50
C GLY A 237 -30.03 9.29 15.66
N LEU A 238 -29.45 8.26 15.05
CA LEU A 238 -28.27 8.36 14.19
C LEU A 238 -28.68 8.20 12.72
N VAL A 239 -28.06 9.00 11.85
CA VAL A 239 -28.44 9.10 10.44
C VAL A 239 -27.33 8.57 9.54
N LYS A 240 -27.70 7.67 8.64
CA LYS A 240 -26.87 7.23 7.52
C LYS A 240 -26.53 8.42 6.62
N THR A 241 -25.24 8.67 6.39
CA THR A 241 -24.81 9.91 5.72
C THR A 241 -23.97 9.62 4.48
N PRO A 242 -24.45 9.94 3.26
CA PRO A 242 -23.62 9.88 2.06
C PRO A 242 -22.51 10.94 2.13
N GLN A 243 -21.33 10.59 1.62
CA GLN A 243 -20.18 11.48 1.54
C GLN A 243 -19.70 11.57 0.10
N ARG A 244 -19.02 12.67 -0.23
CA ARG A 244 -18.43 12.87 -1.58
C ARG A 244 -17.59 11.67 -2.04
N TYR A 245 -16.84 11.06 -1.12
CA TYR A 245 -15.96 9.92 -1.38
C TYR A 245 -16.33 8.69 -0.55
N GLY A 246 -17.62 8.48 -0.29
CA GLY A 246 -18.07 7.26 0.38
C GLY A 246 -19.37 7.41 1.16
N TYR A 247 -19.45 6.75 2.31
CA TYR A 247 -20.69 6.60 3.07
C TYR A 247 -20.42 6.23 4.52
N HIS A 248 -21.21 6.80 5.42
CA HIS A 248 -21.03 6.65 6.86
C HIS A 248 -22.27 6.05 7.50
N ARG A 249 -22.07 5.04 8.33
CA ARG A 249 -23.10 4.47 9.19
C ARG A 249 -22.67 4.51 10.65
N TYR A 250 -23.41 5.33 11.41
CA TYR A 250 -23.15 5.60 12.82
C TYR A 250 -23.93 4.64 13.73
N PHE A 251 -23.30 4.20 14.80
CA PHE A 251 -23.85 3.37 15.87
C PHE A 251 -23.13 3.70 17.19
N ALA A 252 -23.70 3.31 18.33
CA ALA A 252 -23.11 3.61 19.62
C ALA A 252 -23.42 2.55 20.67
N THR A 253 -22.56 2.42 21.68
CA THR A 253 -22.88 1.83 22.98
C THR A 253 -23.21 2.94 23.99
N SER A 254 -23.39 2.60 25.27
CA SER A 254 -23.52 3.59 26.34
C SER A 254 -22.28 4.47 26.52
N GLU A 255 -21.10 3.98 26.12
CA GLU A 255 -19.80 4.62 26.38
C GLU A 255 -19.11 5.13 25.12
N LEU A 256 -19.32 4.46 23.98
CA LEU A 256 -18.58 4.68 22.74
C LEU A 256 -19.52 5.03 21.58
N GLY A 257 -19.13 6.06 20.82
CA GLY A 257 -19.72 6.45 19.56
C GLY A 257 -18.85 5.94 18.42
N MET A 258 -19.46 5.29 17.42
CA MET A 258 -18.74 4.58 16.37
C MET A 258 -19.33 4.79 15.00
N ASN A 259 -18.47 4.92 13.99
CA ASN A 259 -18.89 5.02 12.61
C ASN A 259 -18.14 4.00 11.77
N PHE A 260 -18.89 3.10 11.16
CA PHE A 260 -18.38 2.19 10.14
C PHE A 260 -18.68 2.80 8.78
N ALA A 261 -17.64 2.99 7.97
CA ALA A 261 -17.70 3.81 6.78
C ALA A 261 -17.02 3.15 5.59
N LEU A 262 -17.60 3.40 4.41
CA LEU A 262 -16.95 3.30 3.13
C LEU A 262 -16.15 4.59 2.92
N LYS A 263 -14.83 4.49 2.73
CA LYS A 263 -13.93 5.65 2.51
C LYS A 263 -13.05 5.42 1.29
N LEU A 264 -13.54 5.83 0.12
CA LEU A 264 -12.83 5.64 -1.16
C LEU A 264 -11.51 6.43 -1.20
N ASP A 265 -11.48 7.60 -0.57
CA ASP A 265 -10.29 8.44 -0.45
C ASP A 265 -9.19 7.83 0.44
N LEU A 266 -9.58 7.14 1.51
CA LEU A 266 -8.63 6.43 2.37
C LEU A 266 -8.20 5.09 1.76
N TRP A 267 -9.10 4.43 1.04
CA TRP A 267 -8.76 3.23 0.27
C TRP A 267 -7.69 3.53 -0.79
N GLU A 268 -7.85 4.64 -1.53
CA GLU A 268 -6.88 5.07 -2.52
C GLU A 268 -5.50 5.37 -1.92
N LYS A 269 -5.44 5.95 -0.71
CA LYS A 269 -4.23 6.63 -0.20
C LYS A 269 -3.57 5.97 1.00
N CYS A 270 -4.27 5.12 1.74
CA CYS A 270 -3.84 4.73 3.08
C CYS A 270 -3.79 3.22 3.29
N ALA A 271 -4.75 2.45 2.77
CA ALA A 271 -4.76 0.99 2.92
C ALA A 271 -5.62 0.33 1.83
N ASP A 272 -5.33 -0.92 1.46
CA ASP A 272 -6.13 -1.71 0.50
C ASP A 272 -7.43 -2.24 1.09
N THR A 273 -8.22 -1.35 1.71
CA THR A 273 -9.58 -1.66 2.11
C THR A 273 -10.50 -0.43 1.96
N PRO A 274 -11.73 -0.64 1.46
CA PRO A 274 -12.76 0.39 1.49
C PRO A 274 -13.36 0.63 2.87
N PHE A 275 -13.16 -0.27 3.84
CA PHE A 275 -13.90 -0.31 5.09
C PHE A 275 -13.11 0.25 6.26
N TRP A 276 -13.68 1.24 6.95
CA TRP A 276 -13.02 1.98 8.00
C TRP A 276 -13.93 2.16 9.21
N LEU A 277 -13.39 1.92 10.40
CA LEU A 277 -14.08 2.15 11.67
C LEU A 277 -13.49 3.37 12.37
N SER A 278 -14.30 4.33 12.76
CA SER A 278 -13.89 5.39 13.68
C SER A 278 -14.59 5.26 15.02
N ILE A 279 -13.87 5.48 16.11
CA ILE A 279 -14.36 5.34 17.49
C ILE A 279 -14.06 6.63 18.26
N GLY A 280 -15.01 7.07 19.07
CA GLY A 280 -14.89 8.18 20.01
C GLY A 280 -15.66 7.89 21.30
N GLY A 281 -15.35 8.61 22.38
CA GLY A 281 -16.17 8.62 23.59
C GLY A 281 -17.47 9.40 23.36
N VAL A 282 -18.52 9.09 24.14
CA VAL A 282 -19.83 9.75 24.05
C VAL A 282 -19.99 10.82 25.13
N THR A 283 -20.48 12.00 24.74
CA THR A 283 -21.03 13.01 25.65
C THR A 283 -22.41 13.48 25.18
N GLU A 284 -23.12 14.26 26.00
CA GLU A 284 -24.36 14.96 25.61
C GLU A 284 -24.19 15.87 24.37
N LYS A 285 -22.98 16.36 24.12
CA LYS A 285 -22.67 17.28 23.01
C LYS A 285 -22.16 16.58 21.76
N GLY A 286 -22.07 15.25 21.76
CA GLY A 286 -21.57 14.44 20.66
C GLY A 286 -20.33 13.64 21.03
N TRP A 287 -19.56 13.25 20.01
CA TRP A 287 -18.41 12.37 20.16
C TRP A 287 -17.11 13.15 20.34
N PHE A 288 -16.22 12.61 21.18
CA PHE A 288 -14.92 13.22 21.44
C PHE A 288 -13.81 12.18 21.44
N LEU A 289 -12.59 12.64 21.24
CA LEU A 289 -11.38 11.85 21.40
C LEU A 289 -10.59 12.44 22.57
N ASN A 290 -10.25 11.61 23.56
CA ASN A 290 -9.36 11.99 24.65
C ASN A 290 -8.05 11.20 24.56
N GLU A 291 -7.05 11.63 25.33
CA GLU A 291 -5.70 11.05 25.29
C GLU A 291 -5.70 9.55 25.65
N LYS A 292 -6.48 9.13 26.65
CA LYS A 292 -6.59 7.71 27.06
C LYS A 292 -7.13 6.83 25.93
N LEU A 293 -8.16 7.29 25.22
CA LEU A 293 -8.76 6.59 24.09
C LEU A 293 -7.80 6.54 22.90
N THR A 294 -7.11 7.65 22.60
CA THR A 294 -6.07 7.69 21.56
C THR A 294 -4.98 6.66 21.83
N GLN A 295 -4.41 6.64 23.03
CA GLN A 295 -3.36 5.70 23.43
C GLN A 295 -3.85 4.24 23.36
N SER A 296 -5.13 3.99 23.70
CA SER A 296 -5.73 2.66 23.60
C SER A 296 -5.84 2.20 22.14
N ILE A 297 -6.27 3.08 21.23
CA ILE A 297 -6.38 2.79 19.79
C ILE A 297 -5.00 2.57 19.17
N GLU A 298 -4.00 3.38 19.53
CA GLU A 298 -2.62 3.24 19.06
C GLU A 298 -1.99 1.93 19.58
N SER A 299 -2.20 1.59 20.85
CA SER A 299 -1.72 0.33 21.42
C SER A 299 -2.38 -0.88 20.76
N LEU A 300 -3.66 -0.78 20.42
CA LEU A 300 -4.40 -1.80 19.69
C LEU A 300 -3.87 -1.98 18.27
N SER A 301 -3.59 -0.88 17.57
CA SER A 301 -3.12 -0.92 16.19
C SER A 301 -1.74 -1.56 16.07
N VAL A 302 -0.85 -1.32 17.03
CA VAL A 302 0.45 -1.99 17.08
C VAL A 302 0.28 -3.50 17.29
N ARG A 303 -0.57 -3.91 18.23
CA ARG A 303 -0.80 -5.33 18.54
C ARG A 303 -1.48 -6.11 17.42
N GLN A 304 -2.46 -5.50 16.75
CA GLN A 304 -3.26 -6.13 15.70
C GLN A 304 -2.82 -5.75 14.28
N ASN A 305 -1.74 -4.98 14.15
CA ASN A 305 -1.23 -4.47 12.88
C ASN A 305 -2.30 -3.72 12.05
N LEU A 306 -3.01 -2.78 12.68
CA LEU A 306 -4.10 -2.03 12.03
C LEU A 306 -3.57 -0.71 11.44
N THR A 307 -4.05 -0.34 10.25
CA THR A 307 -3.76 0.97 9.67
C THR A 307 -4.61 2.04 10.35
N LEU A 308 -3.97 3.08 10.88
CA LEU A 308 -4.63 4.23 11.51
C LEU A 308 -4.51 5.48 10.65
N VAL A 309 -5.60 6.23 10.52
CA VAL A 309 -5.62 7.54 9.86
C VAL A 309 -6.36 8.56 10.75
N PRO A 310 -5.71 9.65 11.18
CA PRO A 310 -6.39 10.70 11.96
C PRO A 310 -7.56 11.33 11.19
N TYR A 311 -8.67 11.60 11.89
CA TYR A 311 -9.81 12.29 11.30
C TYR A 311 -9.47 13.79 11.12
N PRO A 312 -9.77 14.42 9.97
CA PRO A 312 -9.59 15.86 9.80
C PRO A 312 -10.38 16.64 10.87
N ASN A 313 -9.72 17.51 11.62
CA ASN A 313 -10.28 18.27 12.76
C ASN A 313 -10.43 17.52 14.10
N ASN A 314 -9.59 16.51 14.37
CA ASN A 314 -9.48 15.85 15.70
C ASN A 314 -10.77 15.17 16.22
N ARG A 315 -11.68 14.79 15.31
CA ARG A 315 -12.96 14.16 15.70
C ARG A 315 -12.88 12.63 15.90
N GLY A 316 -11.71 12.04 15.76
CA GLY A 316 -11.49 10.60 15.93
C GLY A 316 -10.27 10.09 15.17
N ILE A 317 -10.10 8.77 15.17
CA ILE A 317 -9.10 8.04 14.37
C ILE A 317 -9.87 6.99 13.57
N PHE A 318 -9.59 6.88 12.27
CA PHE A 318 -10.06 5.79 11.43
C PHE A 318 -9.11 4.60 11.51
N ILE A 319 -9.69 3.42 11.65
CA ILE A 319 -9.05 2.12 11.73
C ILE A 319 -9.46 1.35 10.47
N GLY A 320 -8.50 0.97 9.63
CA GLY A 320 -8.77 0.18 8.42
C GLY A 320 -9.10 -1.27 8.77
N LEU A 321 -10.23 -1.78 8.27
CA LEU A 321 -10.66 -3.17 8.48
C LEU A 321 -10.61 -3.95 7.18
N ARG A 322 -9.93 -5.09 7.16
CA ARG A 322 -9.82 -5.93 5.95
C ARG A 322 -10.92 -7.00 5.96
N PRO A 323 -11.73 -7.11 4.89
CA PRO A 323 -12.68 -8.21 4.77
C PRO A 323 -11.95 -9.52 4.47
N LEU A 324 -12.57 -10.66 4.78
CA LEU A 324 -12.10 -11.95 4.25
C LEU A 324 -12.23 -11.96 2.72
N LEU A 325 -11.19 -12.46 2.06
CA LEU A 325 -11.14 -12.57 0.60
C LEU A 325 -11.64 -13.95 0.18
N PHE A 326 -12.23 -14.02 -1.02
CA PHE A 326 -12.74 -15.27 -1.63
C PHE A 326 -13.85 -15.97 -0.85
N GLU A 327 -14.54 -15.22 0.01
CA GLU A 327 -15.65 -15.71 0.84
C GLU A 327 -17.00 -15.15 0.40
N THR A 328 -18.07 -15.82 0.83
CA THR A 328 -19.44 -15.36 0.62
C THR A 328 -19.76 -14.11 1.44
N GLU A 329 -20.76 -13.34 1.00
CA GLU A 329 -21.18 -12.09 1.65
C GLU A 329 -21.44 -12.25 3.17
N ASP A 330 -22.17 -13.29 3.58
CA ASP A 330 -22.52 -13.51 5.00
C ASP A 330 -21.28 -13.75 5.87
N ILE A 331 -20.29 -14.49 5.35
CA ILE A 331 -19.01 -14.75 6.04
C ILE A 331 -18.21 -13.44 6.16
N VAL A 332 -18.18 -12.62 5.11
CA VAL A 332 -17.49 -11.31 5.13
C VAL A 332 -18.14 -10.37 6.14
N ILE A 333 -19.47 -10.29 6.16
CA ILE A 333 -20.22 -9.45 7.12
C ILE A 333 -19.94 -9.92 8.55
N GLY A 334 -20.04 -11.22 8.81
CA GLY A 334 -19.82 -11.78 10.14
C GLY A 334 -18.40 -11.53 10.64
N ASN A 335 -17.40 -11.69 9.77
CA ASN A 335 -16.00 -11.43 10.11
C ASN A 335 -15.73 -9.95 10.40
N LEU A 336 -16.26 -9.03 9.59
CA LEU A 336 -16.13 -7.60 9.85
C LEU A 336 -16.81 -7.19 11.17
N ALA A 337 -17.98 -7.76 11.48
CA ALA A 337 -18.65 -7.55 12.75
C ALA A 337 -17.80 -8.05 13.93
N GLU A 338 -17.22 -9.25 13.84
CA GLU A 338 -16.31 -9.80 14.86
C GLU A 338 -15.08 -8.94 15.09
N GLN A 339 -14.47 -8.43 14.01
CA GLN A 339 -13.35 -7.50 14.11
C GLN A 339 -13.74 -6.25 14.91
N ILE A 340 -14.91 -5.67 14.61
CA ILE A 340 -15.43 -4.49 15.31
C ILE A 340 -15.73 -4.80 16.79
N GLU A 341 -16.38 -5.92 17.10
CA GLU A 341 -16.66 -6.33 18.48
C GLU A 341 -15.38 -6.53 19.30
N ARG A 342 -14.36 -7.17 18.69
CA ARG A 342 -13.04 -7.33 19.32
C ARG A 342 -12.40 -5.98 19.63
N ILE A 343 -12.43 -5.05 18.68
CA ILE A 343 -11.90 -3.69 18.87
C ILE A 343 -12.64 -2.97 20.01
N ILE A 344 -13.98 -3.04 20.03
CA ILE A 344 -14.81 -2.46 21.10
C ILE A 344 -14.42 -3.03 22.46
N GLY A 345 -14.39 -4.37 22.58
CA GLY A 345 -14.09 -5.04 23.84
C GLY A 345 -12.71 -4.68 24.38
N GLU A 346 -11.69 -4.64 23.53
CA GLU A 346 -10.33 -4.25 23.94
C GLU A 346 -10.24 -2.79 24.38
N ILE A 347 -10.91 -1.88 23.68
CA ILE A 347 -10.94 -0.45 24.05
C ILE A 347 -11.70 -0.22 25.36
N THR A 348 -12.84 -0.88 25.56
CA THR A 348 -13.62 -0.76 26.80
C THR A 348 -12.82 -1.30 27.99
N ASN A 349 -12.15 -2.44 27.85
CA ASN A 349 -11.32 -3.03 28.91
C ASN A 349 -10.11 -2.16 29.27
N ALA A 350 -9.44 -1.56 28.27
CA ALA A 350 -8.32 -0.65 28.51
C ALA A 350 -8.75 0.66 29.21
N ASN A 351 -10.02 1.05 29.07
CA ASN A 351 -10.52 2.29 29.65
C ASN A 351 -11.19 2.14 31.03
N THR A 352 -11.53 0.91 31.44
CA THR A 352 -12.12 0.59 32.76
C THR A 352 -11.08 0.36 33.86
N VAL A 353 -9.82 0.07 33.48
CA VAL A 353 -8.63 0.09 34.37
C VAL A 353 -8.09 1.50 34.45
#